data_AF-A0A947ADY2-F1
#
_entry.id   AF-A0A947ADY2-F1
#
_cell.length_a   1.000
_cell.length_b   1.000
_cell.length_c   1.000
_cell.angle_alpha   90.00
_cell.angle_beta   90.00
_cell.angle_gamma   90.00
#
_symmetry.space_group_name_H-M   'P 1'
#
loop_
_entity.id
_entity.type
_entity.pdbx_description
1 polymer ?
#
loop_
_entity_poly.entity_id
_entity_poly.type
_entity_poly.pdbx_seq_one_letter_code
_entity_poly.pdbx_strand_id
1 'polypeptide(L)' 'MAAFVKEIEIKESKVPVVFEEEKYLPIVSIQLIFRNAGHLSISKDGLADMSARLMNEGTSKLGSV' A
#
# COMPACT_ATOMS: atom_id res chain seq x y z
N MET A 1 -19.52 8.21 10.30
CA MET A 1 -18.08 7.90 10.41
C MET A 1 -17.93 6.72 11.35
N ALA A 2 -17.78 5.52 10.78
CA ALA A 2 -17.43 4.32 11.53
C ALA A 2 -16.23 3.72 10.81
N ALA A 3 -15.08 3.68 11.49
CA ALA A 3 -13.89 3.01 10.99
C ALA A 3 -13.89 1.58 11.52
N PHE A 4 -13.73 0.60 10.65
CA PHE A 4 -13.54 -0.78 11.06
C PHE A 4 -12.18 -1.29 10.65
N VAL A 5 -11.53 -1.97 11.60
CA VAL A 5 -10.29 -2.70 11.36
C VAL A 5 -10.67 -4.15 11.15
N LYS A 6 -10.35 -4.69 9.98
CA LYS A 6 -10.56 -6.10 9.65
C LYS A 6 -9.23 -6.70 9.20
N GLU A 7 -8.92 -7.89 9.67
CA GLU A 7 -7.82 -8.66 9.09
C GLU A 7 -8.34 -9.47 7.90
N ILE A 8 -7.63 -9.36 6.79
CA ILE A 8 -7.84 -10.23 5.63
C ILE A 8 -6.64 -11.17 5.52
N GLU A 9 -6.92 -12.44 5.27
CA GLU A 9 -5.89 -13.45 5.02
C GLU A 9 -5.71 -13.57 3.50
N ILE A 10 -4.52 -13.23 3.03
CA ILE A 10 -4.14 -13.35 1.62
C ILE A 10 -2.99 -14.34 1.56
N LYS A 11 -3.25 -15.51 0.96
CA LYS A 11 -2.33 -16.65 0.97
C LYS A 11 -2.03 -17.07 2.42
N GLU A 12 -0.80 -16.86 2.88
CA GLU A 12 -0.34 -17.17 4.25
C GLU A 12 -0.07 -15.88 5.07
N SER A 13 -0.43 -14.71 4.52
CA SER A 13 -0.18 -13.41 5.16
C SER A 13 -1.47 -12.80 5.69
N LYS A 14 -1.45 -12.37 6.96
CA LYS A 14 -2.51 -11.57 7.58
C LYS A 14 -2.25 -10.09 7.34
N VAL A 15 -3.16 -9.42 6.64
CA VAL A 15 -3.06 -7.99 6.31
C VAL A 15 -4.18 -7.23 7.03
N PRO A 16 -3.87 -6.26 7.90
CA PRO A 16 -4.88 -5.41 8.51
C PRO A 16 -5.39 -4.38 7.49
N VAL A 17 -6.71 -4.25 7.40
CA VAL A 17 -7.41 -3.30 6.54
C VAL A 17 -8.21 -2.36 7.42
N VAL A 18 -7.99 -1.06 7.24
CA VAL A 18 -8.83 -0.02 7.80
C VAL A 18 -9.78 0.44 6.71
N PHE A 19 -11.08 0.38 6.96
CA PHE A 19 -12.07 0.88 6.04
C PHE A 19 -12.95 1.92 6.73
N GLU A 20 -13.16 3.01 6.01
CA GLU A 20 -13.99 4.13 6.40
C GLU A 20 -14.95 4.43 5.26
N GLU A 21 -16.24 4.54 5.58
CA GLU A 21 -17.27 4.90 4.61
C GLU A 21 -17.86 6.28 4.93
N GLU A 22 -17.87 7.12 3.90
CA GLU A 22 -18.63 8.35 3.87
C GLU A 22 -19.48 8.38 2.59
N LYS A 23 -20.78 8.69 2.72
CA LYS A 23 -21.73 8.72 1.59
C LYS A 23 -21.97 10.11 1.01
N TYR A 24 -21.37 11.14 1.60
CA TYR A 24 -21.61 12.54 1.21
C TYR A 24 -20.81 12.92 -0.05
N LEU A 25 -19.58 12.43 -0.16
CA LEU A 25 -18.70 12.67 -1.30
C LEU A 25 -18.60 11.40 -2.16
N PRO A 26 -18.76 11.49 -3.50
CA PRO A 26 -18.59 10.35 -4.40
C PRO A 26 -17.10 10.12 -4.72
N ILE A 27 -16.29 9.91 -3.69
CA ILE A 27 -14.84 9.74 -3.81
C ILE A 27 -14.44 8.41 -3.17
N VAL A 28 -13.52 7.70 -3.83
CA VAL A 28 -12.89 6.49 -3.28
C VAL A 28 -11.39 6.73 -3.22
N SER A 29 -10.80 6.55 -2.04
CA SER A 29 -9.34 6.57 -1.85
C SER A 29 -8.90 5.24 -1.26
N ILE A 30 -7.88 4.64 -1.86
CA ILE A 30 -7.28 3.38 -1.41
C ILE A 30 -5.80 3.64 -1.22
N GLN A 31 -5.25 3.20 -0.08
CA GLN A 31 -3.83 3.33 0.21
C GLN A 31 -3.28 1.98 0.66
N LEU A 32 -2.10 1.64 0.15
CA LEU A 32 -1.31 0.50 0.60
C LEU A 32 -0.11 1.04 1.37
N ILE A 33 -0.03 0.71 2.67
CA ILE A 33 1.02 1.20 3.55
C ILE A 33 1.97 0.06 3.89
N PHE A 34 3.26 0.23 3.55
CA PHE A 34 4.32 -0.69 3.92
C PHE A 34 4.88 -0.32 5.30
N ARG A 35 4.74 -1.20 6.28
CA ARG A 35 5.34 -1.03 7.62
C ARG A 35 6.78 -1.54 7.63
N ASN A 36 7.63 -0.97 8.49
CA ASN A 36 9.06 -1.30 8.58
C ASN A 36 9.82 -1.12 7.25
N ALA A 37 9.39 -0.15 6.45
CA ALA A 37 9.99 0.26 5.20
C ALA A 37 10.29 1.76 5.22
N GLY A 38 10.95 2.25 4.17
CA GLY A 38 11.37 3.65 4.06
C GLY A 38 12.79 3.89 4.60
N HIS A 39 13.19 5.17 4.67
CA HIS A 39 14.57 5.59 4.95
C HIS A 39 15.13 5.07 6.29
N LEU A 40 14.28 4.92 7.31
CA LEU A 40 14.71 4.50 8.65
C LEU A 40 15.12 3.02 8.73
N SER A 41 14.73 2.22 7.74
CA SER A 41 14.85 0.75 7.74
C SER A 41 15.75 0.26 6.60
N ILE A 42 16.68 1.10 6.14
CA ILE A 42 17.48 0.88 4.94
C ILE A 42 18.97 0.73 5.24
N SER A 43 19.62 -0.16 4.49
CA SER A 43 21.08 -0.35 4.52
C SER A 43 21.84 0.46 3.47
N LYS A 44 21.15 1.00 2.47
CA LYS A 44 21.70 1.78 1.34
C LYS A 44 20.81 2.97 1.01
N ASP A 45 21.36 4.18 1.17
CA ASP A 45 20.63 5.41 0.90
C ASP A 45 20.04 5.48 -0.51
N GLY A 46 18.86 6.08 -0.63
CA GLY A 46 18.12 6.21 -1.88
C GLY A 46 17.35 4.97 -2.33
N LEU A 47 17.53 3.81 -1.70
CA LEU A 47 16.83 2.58 -2.10
C LEU A 47 15.31 2.67 -1.91
N ALA A 48 14.82 3.29 -0.84
CA ALA A 48 13.39 3.50 -0.61
C ALA A 48 12.77 4.32 -1.74
N ASP A 49 13.39 5.46 -2.06
CA ASP A 49 12.89 6.37 -3.09
C ASP A 49 12.91 5.70 -4.47
N MET A 50 14.01 5.00 -4.79
CA MET A 50 14.13 4.24 -6.02
C MET A 50 13.04 3.19 -6.13
N SER A 51 12.83 2.38 -5.09
CA SER A 51 11.78 1.35 -5.08
C SER A 51 10.39 1.96 -5.22
N ALA A 52 10.09 3.04 -4.51
CA ALA A 52 8.80 3.73 -4.62
C ALA A 52 8.54 4.27 -6.03
N ARG A 53 9.57 4.82 -6.69
CA ARG A 53 9.48 5.26 -8.09
C ARG A 53 9.25 4.09 -9.03
N LEU A 54 10.01 3.00 -8.90
CA LEU A 54 9.84 1.80 -9.73
C LEU A 54 8.44 1.18 -9.60
N MET A 55 7.84 1.20 -8.41
CA MET A 55 6.47 0.70 -8.23
C MET A 55 5.42 1.51 -9.01
N ASN A 56 5.74 2.73 -9.43
CA ASN A 56 4.88 3.57 -10.28
C ASN A 56 5.12 3.35 -11.80
N GLU A 57 6.13 2.58 -12.20
CA GLU A 57 6.46 2.32 -13.61
C GLU A 57 5.62 1.17 -14.24
N GLY A 58 4.59 0.71 -13.53
CA GLY A 58 3.67 -0.31 -14.01
C GLY A 58 3.97 -1.72 -13.48
N THR A 59 3.36 -2.73 -14.09
CA THR A 59 3.47 -4.12 -13.63
C THR A 59 3.70 -5.08 -14.80
N SER A 60 4.31 -6.23 -14.52
CA SER A 60 4.56 -7.29 -15.50
C SER A 60 3.29 -7.74 -16.23
N LYS A 61 2.14 -7.80 -15.53
CA LYS A 61 0.86 -8.19 -16.15
C LYS A 61 0.36 -7.19 -17.19
N LEU A 62 0.76 -5.93 -17.10
CA LEU A 62 0.40 -4.87 -18.04
C LEU A 62 1.47 -4.65 -19.13
N GLY A 63 2.46 -5.55 -19.23
CA GLY A 63 3.50 -5.50 -20.26
C GLY A 63 4.70 -4.61 -19.92
N SER A 64 4.84 -4.18 -18.67
CA SER A 64 6.08 -3.53 -18.20
C SER A 64 7.15 -4.61 -18.01
N VAL A 65 8.26 -4.50 -18.76
CA VAL A 65 9.39 -5.46 -18.80
C VAL A 65 10.43 -5.11 -17.74
#